data_AF-A0A8H5FQI6-F1
#
_entry.id   AF-A0A8H5FQI6-F1
#
_cell.length_a   1.000
_cell.length_b   1.000
_cell.length_c   1.000
_cell.angle_alpha   90.00
_cell.angle_beta   90.00
_cell.angle_gamma   90.00
#
_symmetry.space_group_name_H-M   'P 1'
#
loop_
_entity.id
_entity.type
_entity.pdbx_description
1 polymer ?
#
loop_
_entity_poly.entity_id
_entity_poly.type
_entity_poly.pdbx_seq_one_letter_code
_entity_poly.pdbx_strand_id
1 'polypeptide(L)'
;MNTLFVLFELIFTNLPPLPWIQLPATIVLLGLYLGVAYVTQSTQGFYPYTFLDPKEQGPLLAGYILGIAAGQIIVFVLVRYVIMLRIRVVGEKRPAAVEFNTHDIEGAAH
;
A
#
# COMPACT_ATOMS: atom_id res chain seq x y z
N MET A 1 23.28 16.63 0.91
CA MET A 1 23.05 15.34 0.24
C MET A 1 21.55 15.08 0.23
N ASN A 2 21.05 14.58 -0.89
CA ASN A 2 19.82 15.04 -1.51
C ASN A 2 18.56 14.26 -1.09
N THR A 3 17.80 14.74 -0.10
CA THR A 3 16.45 14.23 0.21
C THR A 3 15.52 14.27 -1.01
N LEU A 4 15.66 15.30 -1.84
CA LEU A 4 14.95 15.41 -3.12
C LEU A 4 15.29 14.28 -4.08
N PHE A 5 16.54 13.84 -4.13
CA PHE A 5 16.95 12.72 -4.98
C PHE A 5 16.42 11.39 -4.44
N VAL A 6 16.43 11.20 -3.12
CA VAL A 6 15.83 10.01 -2.48
C VAL A 6 14.31 9.97 -2.69
N LEU A 7 13.61 11.10 -2.60
CA LEU A 7 12.18 11.19 -2.91
C LEU A 7 11.92 10.92 -4.39
N PHE A 8 12.75 11.46 -5.28
CA PHE A 8 12.67 11.17 -6.71
C PHE A 8 12.89 9.66 -6.94
N GLU A 9 13.97 9.10 -6.45
CA GLU A 9 14.28 7.68 -6.60
C GLU A 9 13.20 6.77 -5.97
N LEU A 10 12.60 7.14 -4.83
CA LEU A 10 11.45 6.44 -4.24
C LEU A 10 10.19 6.53 -5.13
N ILE A 11 9.93 7.69 -5.72
CA ILE A 11 8.79 7.94 -6.64
C ILE A 11 8.99 7.20 -7.97
N PHE A 12 10.23 7.08 -8.44
CA PHE A 12 10.60 6.49 -9.74
C PHE A 12 11.06 5.03 -9.64
N THR A 13 11.23 4.48 -8.43
CA THR A 13 11.62 3.08 -8.20
C THR A 13 10.57 2.13 -8.79
N ASN A 14 11.06 1.12 -9.49
CA ASN A 14 10.25 0.12 -10.20
C ASN A 14 9.62 -0.86 -9.20
N LEU A 15 8.56 -0.42 -8.53
CA LEU A 15 7.69 -1.28 -7.76
C LEU A 15 6.64 -1.88 -8.70
N PRO A 16 6.40 -3.21 -8.65
CA PRO A 16 5.28 -3.80 -9.37
C PRO A 16 3.98 -3.12 -8.92
N PRO A 17 2.99 -2.95 -9.81
CA PRO A 17 1.74 -2.28 -9.49
C PRO A 17 1.10 -2.93 -8.26
N LEU A 18 0.84 -2.13 -7.22
CA LEU A 18 0.33 -2.66 -5.96
C LEU A 18 -0.98 -3.44 -6.22
N PRO A 19 -1.08 -4.68 -5.75
CA PRO A 19 -2.30 -5.46 -5.91
C PRO A 19 -3.46 -4.73 -5.25
N TRP A 20 -4.65 -4.78 -5.85
CA TRP A 20 -5.85 -4.15 -5.28
C TRP A 20 -6.19 -4.68 -3.89
N ILE A 21 -5.69 -5.88 -3.53
CA ILE A 21 -5.82 -6.52 -2.21
C ILE A 21 -5.06 -5.76 -1.13
N GLN A 22 -3.99 -5.04 -1.48
CA GLN A 22 -3.21 -4.26 -0.52
C GLN A 22 -4.07 -3.20 0.16
N LEU A 23 -4.99 -2.58 -0.60
CA LEU A 23 -5.85 -1.50 -0.11
C LEU A 23 -6.79 -1.97 1.03
N PRO A 24 -7.67 -2.98 0.84
CA PRO A 24 -8.49 -3.50 1.92
C PRO A 24 -7.65 -4.15 3.03
N ALA A 25 -6.54 -4.82 2.72
CA ALA A 25 -5.68 -5.41 3.74
C ALA A 25 -5.10 -4.34 4.70
N THR A 26 -4.65 -3.21 4.17
CA THR A 26 -4.11 -2.11 4.99
C THR A 26 -5.21 -1.41 5.80
N ILE A 27 -6.43 -1.29 5.25
CA ILE A 27 -7.60 -0.76 5.97
C ILE A 27 -7.99 -1.71 7.12
N VAL A 28 -8.05 -3.02 6.87
CA VAL A 28 -8.36 -4.02 7.90
C VAL A 28 -7.29 -4.00 8.99
N LEU A 29 -6.00 -3.96 8.62
CA LEU A 29 -4.90 -3.87 9.57
C LEU A 29 -5.00 -2.62 10.46
N LEU A 30 -5.36 -1.47 9.87
CA LEU A 30 -5.58 -0.23 10.61
C LEU A 30 -6.76 -0.35 11.58
N GLY A 31 -7.86 -0.97 11.16
CA GLY A 31 -9.00 -1.27 12.03
C GLY A 31 -8.63 -2.22 13.18
N LEU A 32 -7.84 -3.25 12.90
CA LEU A 32 -7.34 -4.19 13.89
C LEU A 32 -6.46 -3.48 14.94
N TYR A 33 -5.59 -2.57 14.47
CA TYR A 33 -4.74 -1.75 15.33
C TYR A 33 -5.56 -0.86 16.29
N LEU A 34 -6.61 -0.23 15.78
CA LEU A 34 -7.54 0.55 16.60
C LEU A 34 -8.26 -0.34 17.62
N GLY A 35 -8.66 -1.55 17.23
CA GLY A 35 -9.22 -2.55 18.13
C GLY A 35 -8.27 -2.89 19.27
N VAL A 36 -6.99 -3.13 18.97
CA VAL A 36 -5.95 -3.37 19.98
C VAL A 36 -5.80 -2.17 20.91
N ALA A 37 -5.74 -0.94 20.38
CA ALA A 37 -5.65 0.26 21.19
C ALA A 37 -6.84 0.42 22.16
N TYR A 38 -8.05 0.03 21.73
CA TYR A 38 -9.23 0.03 22.58
C TYR A 38 -9.16 -1.04 23.69
N VAL A 39 -8.64 -2.22 23.37
CA VAL A 39 -8.38 -3.28 24.38
C VAL A 39 -7.33 -2.82 25.38
N THR A 40 -6.28 -2.10 24.94
CA THR A 40 -5.28 -1.49 25.82
C THR A 40 -5.91 -0.45 26.75
N GLN A 41 -6.83 0.39 26.26
CA GLN A 41 -7.59 1.29 27.12
C GLN A 41 -8.37 0.52 28.19
N SER A 42 -9.03 -0.58 27.81
CA SER A 42 -9.81 -1.39 28.74
C SER A 42 -8.96 -2.12 29.78
N THR A 43 -7.68 -2.39 29.49
CA THR A 43 -6.81 -3.18 30.37
C THR A 43 -5.83 -2.33 31.18
N GLN A 44 -5.34 -1.23 30.61
CA GLN A 44 -4.35 -0.34 31.22
C GLN A 44 -4.89 1.06 31.54
N GLY A 45 -6.10 1.39 31.11
CA GLY A 45 -6.78 2.64 31.45
C GLY A 45 -6.27 3.89 30.70
N PHE A 46 -5.32 3.74 29.77
CA PHE A 46 -4.80 4.85 28.97
C PHE A 46 -4.74 4.51 27.48
N TYR A 47 -4.97 5.52 26.65
CA TYR A 47 -4.84 5.41 25.21
C TYR A 47 -3.38 5.64 24.82
N PRO A 48 -2.79 4.81 23.95
CA PRO A 48 -1.42 5.00 23.49
C PRO A 48 -1.23 6.30 22.71
N TYR A 49 -2.33 6.90 22.21
CA TYR A 49 -2.31 8.21 21.57
C TYR A 49 -3.34 9.14 22.17
N THR A 50 -2.94 10.38 22.40
CA THR A 50 -3.78 11.47 22.90
C THR A 50 -4.92 11.81 21.94
N PHE A 51 -4.74 11.63 20.63
CA PHE A 51 -5.82 11.80 19.63
C PHE A 51 -6.85 10.65 19.63
N LEU A 52 -6.62 9.58 20.39
CA LEU A 52 -7.54 8.45 20.53
C LEU A 52 -8.40 8.55 21.80
N ASP A 53 -8.21 9.58 22.64
CA ASP A 53 -8.97 9.73 23.88
C ASP A 53 -10.36 10.34 23.61
N PRO A 54 -11.45 9.56 23.77
CA PRO A 54 -12.81 10.06 23.60
C PRO A 54 -13.20 11.08 24.67
N LYS A 55 -12.47 11.17 25.80
CA LYS A 55 -12.73 12.18 26.84
C LYS A 55 -12.35 13.59 26.39
N GLU A 56 -11.34 13.75 25.54
CA GLU A 56 -10.91 15.06 25.06
C GLU A 56 -11.56 15.46 23.73
N GLN A 57 -11.87 14.50 22.85
CA GLN A 57 -12.30 14.81 21.48
C GLN A 57 -13.74 14.38 21.13
N GLY A 58 -14.39 13.55 21.94
CA GLY A 58 -15.79 13.13 21.72
C GLY A 58 -16.01 12.52 20.30
N PRO A 59 -17.11 12.85 19.60
CA PRO A 59 -17.45 12.25 18.29
C PRO A 59 -16.46 12.56 17.16
N LEU A 60 -15.51 13.48 17.36
CA LEU A 60 -14.49 13.84 16.37
C LEU A 60 -13.47 12.72 16.14
N LEU A 61 -13.32 11.78 17.08
CA LEU A 61 -12.42 10.64 16.98
C LEU A 61 -12.72 9.77 15.75
N ALA A 62 -14.01 9.49 15.54
CA ALA A 62 -14.47 8.72 14.39
C ALA A 62 -14.17 9.47 13.08
N GLY A 63 -14.26 10.80 13.10
CA GLY A 63 -13.88 11.67 11.98
C GLY A 63 -12.39 11.58 11.65
N TYR A 64 -11.50 11.56 12.65
CA TYR A 64 -10.07 11.38 12.43
C TYR A 64 -9.73 10.01 11.86
N ILE A 65 -10.33 8.93 12.39
CA ILE A 65 -10.13 7.57 11.89
C ILE A 65 -10.57 7.46 10.43
N LEU A 66 -11.76 7.98 10.11
CA LEU A 66 -12.27 8.03 8.74
C LEU A 66 -11.41 8.93 7.84
N GLY A 67 -10.90 10.04 8.36
CA GLY A 67 -10.00 10.95 7.66
C GLY A 67 -8.67 10.30 7.27
N ILE A 68 -8.05 9.54 8.19
CA ILE A 68 -6.83 8.78 7.92
C ILE A 68 -7.10 7.65 6.92
N ALA A 69 -8.22 6.94 7.06
CA ALA A 69 -8.61 5.91 6.11
C ALA A 69 -8.83 6.50 4.70
N ALA A 70 -9.51 7.64 4.61
CA ALA A 70 -9.73 8.36 3.35
C ALA A 70 -8.41 8.86 2.75
N GLY A 71 -7.52 9.45 3.57
CA GLY A 71 -6.19 9.87 3.14
C GLY A 71 -5.37 8.71 2.57
N GLN A 72 -5.43 7.54 3.21
CA GLN A 72 -4.76 6.34 2.72
C GLN A 72 -5.32 5.87 1.37
N ILE A 73 -6.65 5.90 1.18
CA ILE A 73 -7.28 5.59 -0.12
C ILE A 73 -6.77 6.55 -1.20
N ILE A 74 -6.75 7.86 -0.92
CA ILE A 74 -6.30 8.89 -1.87
C ILE A 74 -4.83 8.66 -2.27
N VAL A 75 -3.95 8.46 -1.30
CA VAL A 75 -2.51 8.22 -1.56
C VAL A 75 -2.31 6.93 -2.36
N PHE A 76 -3.02 5.85 -2.03
CA PHE A 76 -2.93 4.60 -2.77
C PHE A 76 -3.34 4.77 -4.24
N VAL A 77 -4.47 5.45 -4.48
CA VAL A 77 -4.96 5.74 -5.84
C VAL A 77 -3.94 6.59 -6.60
N LEU A 78 -3.41 7.65 -6.01
CA LEU A 78 -2.40 8.51 -6.62
C LEU A 78 -1.16 7.72 -7.03
N VAL A 79 -0.57 6.96 -6.10
CA VAL A 79 0.63 6.15 -6.37
C VAL A 79 0.37 5.13 -7.47
N ARG A 80 -0.78 4.44 -7.42
CA ARG A 80 -1.18 3.46 -8.42
C ARG A 80 -1.30 4.09 -9.82
N TYR A 81 -1.94 5.25 -9.92
CA TYR A 81 -2.06 5.97 -11.20
C TYR A 81 -0.70 6.46 -11.71
N VAL A 82 0.18 6.95 -10.85
CA VAL A 82 1.56 7.31 -11.22
C VAL A 82 2.32 6.11 -11.78
N ILE A 83 2.23 4.94 -11.13
CA ILE A 83 2.85 3.70 -11.63
C ILE A 83 2.24 3.27 -12.97
N MET A 84 0.92 3.32 -13.12
CA MET A 84 0.24 3.00 -14.39
C MET A 84 0.63 3.95 -15.52
N LEU A 85 0.66 5.27 -15.25
CA LEU A 85 1.09 6.28 -16.21
C LEU A 85 2.55 6.04 -16.61
N ARG A 86 3.43 5.73 -15.66
CA ARG A 86 4.83 5.37 -15.94
C ARG A 86 4.92 4.13 -16.82
N ILE A 87 4.18 3.06 -16.55
CA ILE A 87 4.16 1.85 -17.41
C ILE A 87 3.66 2.20 -18.82
N ARG A 88 2.63 3.04 -18.93
CA ARG A 88 2.05 3.45 -20.21
C ARG A 88 2.95 4.38 -21.01
N VAL A 89 3.70 5.27 -20.35
CA VAL A 89 4.64 6.21 -20.97
C VAL A 89 5.98 5.55 -21.30
N VAL A 90 6.49 4.67 -20.44
CA VAL A 90 7.78 3.95 -20.64
C VAL A 90 7.66 2.83 -21.68
N GLY A 91 6.44 2.45 -22.05
CA GLY A 91 6.20 1.63 -23.22
C GLY A 91 6.39 0.15 -22.96
N GLU A 92 5.45 -0.58 -23.53
CA GLU A 92 5.37 -2.03 -23.58
C GLU A 92 6.62 -2.63 -24.22
N LYS A 93 7.60 -3.00 -23.39
CA LYS A 93 8.45 -4.15 -23.66
C LYS A 93 8.10 -5.19 -22.62
N ARG A 94 6.97 -5.88 -22.79
CA ARG A 94 6.89 -7.23 -22.26
C ARG A 94 8.03 -7.98 -22.96
N PRO A 95 9.07 -8.49 -22.26
CA PRO A 95 9.86 -9.54 -22.87
C PRO A 95 8.83 -10.60 -23.27
N ALA A 96 8.79 -10.92 -24.57
CA ALA A 96 7.89 -11.92 -25.11
C ALA A 96 7.87 -13.10 -24.15
N ALA A 97 6.67 -13.53 -23.75
CA ALA A 97 6.51 -14.76 -23.01
C ALA A 97 7.38 -15.80 -23.72
N VAL A 98 8.37 -16.36 -23.01
CA VAL A 98 9.25 -17.38 -23.56
C VAL A 98 8.32 -18.52 -23.95
N GLU A 99 8.02 -18.58 -25.24
CA GLU A 99 7.29 -19.68 -25.85
C GLU A 99 8.23 -20.87 -25.77
N PHE A 100 8.07 -21.66 -24.71
CA PHE A 100 8.85 -22.86 -24.46
C PHE A 100 8.46 -23.87 -25.54
N ASN A 101 9.17 -23.82 -26.66
CA ASN A 101 8.89 -24.65 -27.82
C ASN A 101 9.32 -26.09 -27.51
N THR A 102 8.36 -27.00 -27.42
CA THR A 102 8.57 -28.43 -27.10
C THR A 102 9.43 -29.17 -28.15
N HIS A 103 9.80 -28.52 -29.26
CA HIS A 103 10.67 -29.08 -30.29
C HIS A 103 12.15 -29.22 -29.88
N ASP A 104 12.62 -28.51 -28.85
CA ASP A 104 14.02 -28.64 -28.41
C ASP A 104 14.30 -29.95 -27.64
N ILE A 105 13.24 -30.66 -27.23
CA ILE A 105 13.34 -31.86 -26.38
C ILE A 105 13.52 -33.14 -27.23
N GLU A 106 13.02 -33.16 -28.47
CA GLU A 106 13.14 -34.32 -29.37
C GLU A 106 14.52 -34.42 -30.03
N GLY A 107 15.25 -33.31 -30.17
CA GLY A 107 16.60 -33.30 -30.77
C GLY A 107 17.72 -33.81 -29.85
N ALA A 108 17.48 -33.89 -28.54
CA ALA A 108 18.49 -34.32 -27.55
C ALA A 108 18.41 -35.82 -27.22
N ALA A 109 17.46 -36.55 -27.82
CA ALA A 109 17.21 -37.97 -27.56
C ALA A 109 17.73 -38.92 -28.64
N HIS A 110 18.53 -38.44 -29.60
CA HIS A 110 19.12 -39.22 -30.69
C HIS A 110 20.65 -39.19 -30.68
#